data_AF-A0A7L0T9J9-F1
#
_entry.id   AF-A0A7L0T9J9-F1
#
_cell.length_a   1.000
_cell.length_b   1.000
_cell.length_c   1.000
_cell.angle_alpha   90.00
_cell.angle_beta   90.00
_cell.angle_gamma   90.00
#
_symmetry.space_group_name_H-M   'P 1'
#
loop_
_entity.id
_entity.type
_entity.pdbx_description
1 polymer ?
#
loop_
_entity_poly.entity_id
_entity_poly.type
_entity_poly.pdbx_seq_one_letter_code
_entity_poly.pdbx_strand_id
1 'polypeptide(L)'
;TPSYLAPEVLDRKGHGVPSDVWALGCALYAALTGSPPFEAAHRQELYRRIRAVRYPLPPHLSPHARALIAQLLAPEPAARPSLPDVLDHGFFTQVRGGRG
;
A
#
# COMPACT_ATOMS: atom_id res chain seq x y z
N THR A 1 -4.16 -14.44 -0.19
CA THR A 1 -5.45 -13.79 -0.54
C THR A 1 -5.24 -12.80 -1.68
N PRO A 2 -6.09 -12.73 -2.71
CA PRO A 2 -5.86 -11.92 -3.92
C PRO A 2 -5.81 -10.40 -3.70
N SER A 3 -6.26 -9.90 -2.54
CA SER A 3 -6.26 -8.47 -2.16
C SER A 3 -4.86 -7.85 -2.00
N TYR A 4 -3.80 -8.66 -1.99
CA TYR A 4 -2.41 -8.22 -1.84
C TYR A 4 -1.63 -8.30 -3.16
N LEU A 5 -2.28 -8.74 -4.25
CA LEU A 5 -1.61 -8.87 -5.55
C LEU A 5 -1.39 -7.48 -6.17
N ALA A 6 -0.15 -7.23 -6.58
CA ALA A 6 0.20 -6.03 -7.31
C ALA A 6 -0.34 -6.08 -8.75
N PRO A 7 -0.62 -4.92 -9.38
CA PRO A 7 -1.15 -4.86 -10.75
C PRO A 7 -0.31 -5.63 -11.78
N GLU A 8 1.02 -5.54 -11.68
CA GLU A 8 1.95 -6.22 -12.58
C GLU A 8 1.93 -7.76 -12.43
N VAL A 9 1.65 -8.26 -11.23
CA VAL A 9 1.51 -9.69 -10.96
C VAL A 9 0.19 -10.21 -11.55
N LEU A 10 -0.89 -9.42 -11.48
CA LEU A 10 -2.15 -9.74 -12.15
C LEU A 10 -2.00 -9.80 -13.68
N ASP A 11 -1.17 -8.92 -14.23
CA ASP A 11 -0.89 -8.85 -15.66
C ASP A 11 0.20 -9.85 -16.11
N ARG A 12 0.69 -10.71 -15.20
CA ARG A 12 1.74 -11.71 -15.47
C ARG A 12 3.04 -11.13 -16.01
N LYS A 13 3.34 -9.87 -15.68
CA LYS A 13 4.57 -9.16 -16.10
C LYS A 13 5.79 -9.51 -15.24
N GLY A 14 5.61 -10.37 -14.24
CA GLY A 14 6.64 -10.80 -13.31
C GLY A 14 6.29 -10.43 -11.87
N HIS A 15 7.07 -10.98 -10.95
CA HIS A 15 7.06 -10.62 -9.53
C HIS A 15 8.49 -10.28 -9.12
N GLY A 16 8.65 -9.39 -8.15
CA GLY A 16 9.94 -9.01 -7.60
C GLY A 16 9.77 -8.06 -6.43
N VAL A 17 10.88 -7.46 -6.00
CA VAL A 17 10.91 -6.53 -4.85
C VAL A 17 9.81 -5.46 -4.91
N PRO A 18 9.51 -4.80 -6.05
CA PRO A 18 8.43 -3.82 -6.10
C PRO A 18 7.04 -4.40 -5.77
N SER A 19 6.78 -5.65 -6.12
CA SER A 19 5.51 -6.33 -5.82
C SER A 19 5.39 -6.63 -4.32
N ASP A 20 6.50 -6.93 -3.64
CA ASP A 20 6.53 -7.07 -2.18
C ASP A 20 6.29 -5.73 -1.48
N VAL A 21 6.83 -4.63 -2.01
CA VAL A 21 6.57 -3.27 -1.52
C VAL A 21 5.08 -2.90 -1.64
N TRP A 22 4.42 -3.31 -2.73
CA TRP A 22 2.96 -3.17 -2.85
C TRP A 22 2.21 -3.98 -1.79
N ALA A 23 2.59 -5.25 -1.60
CA ALA A 23 1.97 -6.11 -0.58
C ALA A 23 2.15 -5.53 0.83
N LEU A 24 3.31 -4.93 1.11
CA LEU A 24 3.57 -4.18 2.34
C LEU A 24 2.63 -2.98 2.49
N GLY A 25 2.39 -2.22 1.41
CA GLY A 25 1.40 -1.14 1.40
C GLY A 25 -0.01 -1.62 1.74
N CYS A 26 -0.44 -2.74 1.16
CA CYS A 26 -1.72 -3.38 1.50
C CYS A 26 -1.78 -3.82 2.97
N ALA A 27 -0.70 -4.42 3.49
CA ALA A 27 -0.63 -4.88 4.87
C ALA A 27 -0.65 -3.70 5.87
N LEU A 28 0.09 -2.63 5.58
CA LEU A 28 0.10 -1.41 6.38
C LEU A 28 -1.29 -0.76 6.42
N TYR A 29 -1.94 -0.65 5.26
CA TYR A 29 -3.31 -0.13 5.18
C TYR A 29 -4.26 -0.99 6.03
N ALA A 30 -4.20 -2.32 5.91
CA ALA A 30 -5.03 -3.22 6.69
C ALA A 30 -4.77 -3.12 8.19
N ALA A 31 -3.50 -3.00 8.61
CA ALA A 31 -3.14 -2.82 10.01
C ALA A 31 -3.70 -1.52 10.61
N LEU A 32 -3.76 -0.45 9.81
CA LEU A 32 -4.23 0.86 10.27
C LEU A 32 -5.74 1.05 10.18
N THR A 33 -6.43 0.30 9.31
CA THR A 33 -7.86 0.51 9.03
C THR A 33 -8.75 -0.70 9.37
N GLY A 34 -8.16 -1.86 9.63
CA GLY A 34 -8.86 -3.13 9.92
C GLY A 34 -9.28 -3.94 8.69
N SER A 35 -9.12 -3.40 7.47
CA SER A 35 -9.52 -4.07 6.22
C SER A 35 -8.52 -3.76 5.10
N PRO A 36 -8.30 -4.65 4.13
CA PRO A 36 -7.38 -4.39 3.02
C PRO A 36 -7.88 -3.27 2.10
N PRO A 37 -6.98 -2.58 1.38
CA PRO A 37 -7.36 -1.43 0.55
C PRO A 37 -8.25 -1.82 -0.63
N PHE A 38 -8.06 -3.04 -1.16
CA PHE A 38 -8.81 -3.56 -2.29
C PHE A 38 -9.65 -4.76 -1.87
N GLU A 39 -10.96 -4.57 -1.86
CA GLU A 39 -11.95 -5.63 -1.65
C GLU A 39 -13.11 -5.48 -2.64
N ALA A 40 -13.66 -6.61 -3.07
CA ALA A 40 -14.88 -6.66 -3.86
C ALA A 40 -15.51 -8.05 -3.76
N ALA A 41 -16.83 -8.14 -3.95
CA ALA A 41 -17.56 -9.40 -3.95
C ALA A 41 -17.16 -10.33 -5.12
N HIS A 42 -16.67 -9.75 -6.23
CA HIS A 42 -16.28 -10.49 -7.41
C HIS A 42 -14.81 -10.22 -7.76
N ARG A 43 -14.09 -11.27 -8.16
CA ARG A 43 -12.66 -11.18 -8.54
C ARG A 43 -12.40 -10.16 -9.64
N GLN A 44 -13.28 -10.08 -10.63
CA GLN A 44 -13.12 -9.14 -11.75
C GLN A 44 -13.18 -7.69 -11.29
N GLU A 45 -14.04 -7.36 -10.34
CA GLU A 45 -14.13 -6.02 -9.74
C GLU A 45 -12.91 -5.74 -8.84
N LEU A 46 -12.46 -6.73 -8.06
CA LEU A 46 -11.22 -6.62 -7.29
C LEU A 46 -10.03 -6.27 -8.20
N TYR A 47 -9.87 -6.97 -9.32
CA TYR A 47 -8.79 -6.72 -10.27
C TYR A 47 -8.91 -5.35 -10.95
N ARG A 48 -10.13 -4.89 -11.25
CA ARG A 48 -10.35 -3.52 -11.73
C ARG A 48 -9.91 -2.49 -10.70
N ARG A 49 -10.24 -2.66 -9.42
CA ARG A 49 -9.85 -1.73 -8.35
C ARG A 49 -8.34 -1.71 -8.15
N ILE A 50 -7.68 -2.87 -8.17
CA ILE A 50 -6.22 -2.99 -8.07
C ILE A 50 -5.55 -2.24 -9.24
N ARG A 51 -5.96 -2.51 -10.50
CA ARG A 51 -5.40 -1.86 -11.69
C ARG A 51 -5.64 -0.35 -11.71
N ALA A 52 -6.80 0.09 -11.23
CA ALA A 52 -7.13 1.52 -11.13
C ALA A 52 -6.52 2.19 -9.88
N VAL A 53 -5.83 1.42 -9.03
CA VAL A 53 -5.33 1.84 -7.72
C VAL A 53 -6.39 2.61 -6.92
N ARG A 54 -7.63 2.13 -6.96
CA ARG A 54 -8.79 2.78 -6.35
C ARG A 54 -9.11 2.14 -5.01
N TYR A 55 -8.75 2.84 -3.93
CA TYR A 55 -9.04 2.47 -2.55
C TYR A 55 -9.40 3.72 -1.74
N PRO A 56 -10.24 3.61 -0.70
CA PRO A 56 -10.52 4.74 0.17
C PRO A 56 -9.29 5.05 1.03
N LEU A 57 -9.02 6.32 1.30
CA LEU A 57 -7.95 6.75 2.19
C LEU A 57 -8.59 7.45 3.40
N PRO A 58 -8.76 6.76 4.54
CA PRO A 58 -9.54 7.30 5.64
C PRO A 58 -8.93 8.59 6.25
N PRO A 59 -9.75 9.60 6.58
CA PRO A 59 -9.26 10.88 7.08
C PRO A 59 -8.63 10.81 8.47
N HIS A 60 -8.94 9.76 9.25
CA HIS A 60 -8.38 9.54 10.59
C HIS A 60 -6.92 9.08 10.58
N LEU A 61 -6.39 8.65 9.43
CA LEU A 61 -4.97 8.31 9.29
C LEU A 61 -4.11 9.56 9.38
N SER A 62 -2.91 9.48 9.95
CA SER A 62 -1.99 10.62 9.97
C SER A 62 -1.56 11.02 8.55
N PRO A 63 -1.19 12.30 8.30
CA PRO A 63 -0.66 12.72 7.01
C PRO A 63 0.51 11.87 6.52
N HIS A 64 1.41 11.47 7.42
CA HIS A 64 2.55 10.60 7.10
C HIS A 64 2.11 9.18 6.74
N ALA A 65 1.14 8.60 7.43
CA ALA A 65 0.62 7.27 7.08
C ALA A 65 -0.01 7.28 5.68
N ARG A 66 -0.82 8.30 5.40
CA ARG A 66 -1.47 8.50 4.10
C ARG A 66 -0.44 8.64 2.97
N ALA A 67 0.59 9.46 3.18
CA ALA A 67 1.66 9.66 2.21
C ALA A 67 2.43 8.36 1.94
N LEU A 68 2.79 7.62 2.99
CA LEU A 68 3.51 6.35 2.84
C LEU A 68 2.68 5.31 2.09
N ILE A 69 1.41 5.12 2.46
CA ILE A 69 0.50 4.19 1.78
C ILE A 69 0.39 4.54 0.28
N ALA A 70 0.25 5.83 -0.06
CA ALA A 70 0.16 6.27 -1.45
C ALA A 70 1.44 5.96 -2.26
N GLN A 71 2.62 6.08 -1.65
CA GLN A 71 3.90 5.73 -2.28
C GLN A 71 4.07 4.22 -2.46
N LEU A 72 3.72 3.43 -1.44
CA LEU A 72 3.80 1.96 -1.49
C LEU A 72 2.84 1.37 -2.52
N LEU A 73 1.64 1.95 -2.65
CA LEU A 73 0.61 1.54 -3.60
C LEU A 73 0.68 2.33 -4.92
N ALA A 74 1.87 2.78 -5.32
CA ALA A 74 2.03 3.42 -6.63
C ALA A 74 1.76 2.43 -7.77
N PRO A 75 1.02 2.84 -8.83
CA PRO A 75 0.68 1.96 -9.96
C PRO A 75 1.92 1.44 -10.67
N GLU A 76 2.90 2.32 -10.89
CA GLU A 76 4.16 2.00 -11.55
C GLU A 76 5.12 1.36 -10.53
N PRO A 77 5.58 0.12 -10.74
CA PRO A 77 6.55 -0.55 -9.85
C PRO A 77 7.82 0.27 -9.59
N ALA A 78 8.33 0.98 -10.60
CA ALA A 78 9.54 1.79 -10.49
C ALA A 78 9.35 3.07 -9.66
N ALA A 79 8.11 3.50 -9.41
CA ALA A 79 7.80 4.67 -8.57
C ALA A 79 7.67 4.32 -7.09
N ARG A 80 7.72 3.03 -6.74
CA ARG A 80 7.62 2.56 -5.35
C ARG A 80 8.97 2.76 -4.63
N PRO A 81 8.97 3.19 -3.37
CA PRO A 81 10.19 3.42 -2.61
C PRO A 81 10.94 2.11 -2.32
N SER A 82 12.25 2.20 -2.11
CA SER A 82 13.02 1.06 -1.60
C SER A 82 12.72 0.81 -0.12
N LEU A 83 12.98 -0.39 0.39
CA LEU A 83 12.75 -0.68 1.82
C LEU A 83 13.54 0.25 2.77
N PRO A 84 14.80 0.63 2.48
CA PRO A 84 15.48 1.67 3.26
C PRO A 84 14.72 3.01 3.28
N ASP A 85 14.24 3.48 2.12
CA ASP A 85 13.47 4.74 2.03
C ASP A 85 12.15 4.66 2.82
N VAL A 86 11.52 3.48 2.82
CA VAL A 86 10.31 3.23 3.61
C VAL A 86 10.61 3.38 5.09
N LEU A 87 11.71 2.83 5.59
CA LEU A 87 12.11 2.92 6.99
C LEU A 87 12.51 4.34 7.41
N ASP A 88 13.06 5.13 6.49
CA ASP A 88 13.43 6.54 6.73
C ASP A 88 12.22 7.49 6.67
N HIS A 89 11.10 7.04 6.09
CA HIS A 89 9.89 7.85 5.95
C HIS A 89 9.39 8.37 7.31
N GLY A 90 8.90 9.62 7.32
CA GLY A 90 8.36 10.30 8.52
C GLY A 90 7.27 9.55 9.29
N PHE A 91 6.69 8.50 8.70
CA PHE A 91 5.78 7.59 9.41
C PHE A 91 6.50 6.76 10.48
N PHE A 92 7.72 6.29 10.21
CA PHE A 92 8.54 5.50 11.14
C PHE A 92 9.55 6.36 11.92
N THR A 93 10.02 7.45 11.33
CA THR A 93 11.05 8.32 11.95
C THR A 93 10.47 9.44 12.81
N GLN A 94 9.15 9.65 12.84
CA GLN A 94 8.52 10.44 13.90
C GLN A 94 8.65 9.69 15.24
N VAL A 95 9.81 9.82 15.88
CA VAL A 95 10.01 9.51 17.28
C VAL A 95 9.01 10.34 18.09
N ARG A 96 8.23 9.66 18.92
CA ARG A 96 7.22 10.24 19.83
C ARG A 96 7.77 11.46 20.58
N GLY A 97 7.45 12.66 20.10
CA GLY A 97 7.47 13.86 20.91
C GLY A 97 6.21 13.91 21.78
N GLY A 98 6.31 13.45 23.03
CA GLY A 98 5.31 13.65 24.09
C GLY A 98 4.59 12.36 24.52
N ARG A 99 4.40 12.07 25.81
CA ARG A 99 4.51 12.88 27.03
C ARG A 99 5.04 11.99 28.15
N GLY A 100 6.14 12.38 28.78
CA GLY A 100 6.36 12.16 30.21
C GLY A 100 5.74 13.33 30.96
#